data_AF-A0A3B9W0U6-F1
#
_entry.id   AF-A0A3B9W0U6-F1
#
_cell.length_a   1.000
_cell.length_b   1.000
_cell.length_c   1.000
_cell.angle_alpha   90.00
_cell.angle_beta   90.00
_cell.angle_gamma   90.00
#
_symmetry.space_group_name_H-M   'P 1'
#
loop_
_entity.id
_entity.type
_entity.pdbx_description
1 polymer ?
#
loop_
_entity_poly.entity_id
_entity_poly.type
_entity_poly.pdbx_seq_one_letter_code
_entity_poly.pdbx_strand_id
1 'polypeptide(L)'
;PLVVALTQAEGVSIVHETVYENRFGFTDALIRMGASIQVHRECLGSVPCRFGQRNFLHSAVISGPTQLKGADIDVPDLRGGFSHLIAALAASGTSRVTGIDVINRGYERFTEKLDGLGADFDVTLTK
;
A
#
# COMPACT_ATOMS: atom_id res chain seq x y z
N PRO A 1 -4.31 2.27 1.52
CA PRO A 1 -4.19 2.10 3.00
C PRO A 1 -4.89 0.85 3.54
N LEU A 2 -6.11 0.52 3.07
CA LEU A 2 -6.84 -0.66 3.54
C LEU A 2 -5.99 -1.94 3.47
N VAL A 3 -5.33 -2.21 2.34
CA VAL A 3 -4.45 -3.39 2.19
C VAL A 3 -3.33 -3.41 3.22
N VAL A 4 -2.75 -2.27 3.60
CA VAL A 4 -1.74 -2.19 4.67
C VAL A 4 -2.34 -2.57 6.02
N ALA A 5 -3.55 -2.10 6.35
CA ALA A 5 -4.23 -2.54 7.57
C ALA A 5 -4.50 -4.06 7.55
N LEU A 6 -4.87 -4.61 6.40
CA LEU A 6 -5.10 -6.06 6.25
C LEU A 6 -3.82 -6.89 6.41
N THR A 7 -2.62 -6.35 6.13
CA THR A 7 -1.38 -7.07 6.46
C THR A 7 -1.16 -7.17 7.96
N GLN A 8 -1.76 -6.29 8.77
CA GLN A 8 -1.66 -6.30 10.23
C GLN A 8 -2.80 -7.07 10.91
N ALA A 9 -3.89 -7.35 10.19
CA ALA A 9 -5.04 -8.07 10.71
C ALA A 9 -4.76 -9.58 10.84
N GLU A 10 -5.41 -10.25 11.79
CA GLU A 10 -5.31 -11.71 11.92
C GLU A 10 -6.18 -12.42 10.88
N GLY A 11 -5.57 -13.36 10.14
CA GLY A 11 -6.25 -14.23 9.18
C GLY A 11 -6.03 -13.84 7.72
N VAL A 12 -6.93 -14.32 6.86
CA VAL A 12 -6.85 -14.15 5.41
C VAL A 12 -7.95 -13.21 4.94
N SER A 13 -7.56 -12.19 4.18
CA SER A 13 -8.45 -11.21 3.58
C SER A 13 -8.37 -11.27 2.06
N ILE A 14 -9.51 -11.05 1.40
CA ILE A 14 -9.59 -10.97 -0.06
C ILE A 14 -10.10 -9.58 -0.43
N VAL A 15 -9.34 -8.88 -1.28
CA VAL A 15 -9.74 -7.59 -1.86
C VAL A 15 -9.99 -7.81 -3.35
N HIS A 16 -11.19 -7.42 -3.81
CA HIS A 16 -11.60 -7.53 -5.20
C HIS A 16 -11.86 -6.12 -5.77
N GLU A 17 -11.04 -5.70 -6.74
CA GLU A 17 -11.16 -4.42 -7.43
C GLU A 17 -12.03 -4.58 -8.69
N THR A 18 -13.08 -3.77 -8.80
CA THR A 18 -14.10 -3.93 -9.84
C THR A 18 -14.16 -2.76 -10.82
N VAL A 19 -13.30 -1.75 -10.67
CA VAL A 19 -13.33 -0.49 -11.42
C VAL A 19 -12.06 -0.28 -12.24
N TYR A 20 -10.88 -0.45 -11.63
CA TYR A 20 -9.58 -0.15 -12.26
C TYR A 20 -8.77 -1.40 -12.62
N GLU A 21 -8.22 -1.42 -13.84
CA GLU A 21 -7.51 -2.58 -14.42
C GLU A 21 -6.14 -2.86 -13.78
N ASN A 22 -5.54 -1.85 -13.13
CA ASN A 22 -4.21 -1.95 -12.54
C ASN A 22 -4.12 -1.15 -11.24
N ARG A 23 -4.88 -1.56 -10.22
CA ARG A 23 -4.89 -0.86 -8.91
C ARG A 23 -3.97 -1.49 -7.86
N PHE A 24 -3.50 -2.72 -8.08
CA PHE A 24 -2.67 -3.42 -7.11
C PHE A 24 -1.17 -3.17 -7.26
N GLY A 25 -0.70 -2.36 -8.21
CA GLY A 25 0.74 -2.13 -8.40
C GLY A 25 1.49 -1.66 -7.14
N PHE A 26 0.82 -1.01 -6.18
CA PHE A 26 1.46 -0.62 -4.92
C PHE A 26 1.83 -1.81 -4.02
N THR A 27 1.23 -3.00 -4.20
CA THR A 27 1.46 -4.15 -3.33
C THR A 27 2.87 -4.71 -3.43
N ASP A 28 3.57 -4.49 -4.55
CA ASP A 28 4.94 -4.97 -4.74
C ASP A 28 5.90 -4.41 -3.69
N ALA A 29 5.74 -3.13 -3.32
CA ALA A 29 6.54 -2.54 -2.25
C ALA A 29 6.20 -3.16 -0.89
N LEU A 30 4.93 -3.45 -0.62
CA LEU A 30 4.51 -4.12 0.62
C LEU A 30 5.11 -5.53 0.71
N ILE A 31 5.13 -6.26 -0.40
CA ILE A 31 5.74 -7.59 -0.50
C ILE A 31 7.26 -7.49 -0.22
N ARG A 32 7.95 -6.49 -0.77
CA ARG A 32 9.37 -6.23 -0.45
C ARG A 32 9.59 -5.90 1.03
N MET A 33 8.63 -5.26 1.68
CA MET A 33 8.62 -5.01 3.13
C MET A 33 8.24 -6.25 3.95
N GLY A 34 7.96 -7.39 3.31
CA GLY A 34 7.70 -8.68 3.94
C GLY A 34 6.24 -9.11 3.96
N ALA A 35 5.31 -8.30 3.43
CA ALA A 35 3.88 -8.65 3.41
C ALA A 35 3.60 -9.95 2.63
N SER A 36 2.73 -10.81 3.16
CA SER A 36 2.20 -11.96 2.43
C SER A 36 0.98 -11.54 1.60
N ILE A 37 1.23 -11.19 0.33
CA ILE A 37 0.20 -10.76 -0.63
C ILE A 37 0.37 -11.53 -1.93
N GLN A 38 -0.74 -12.04 -2.48
CA GLN A 38 -0.79 -12.65 -3.80
C GLN A 38 -1.86 -11.97 -4.64
N VAL A 39 -1.52 -11.57 -5.86
CA VAL A 39 -2.45 -10.94 -6.81
C VAL A 39 -2.90 -11.94 -7.86
N HIS A 40 -4.20 -11.91 -8.19
CA HIS A 40 -4.87 -12.90 -9.02
C HIS A 40 -5.67 -12.24 -10.13
N ARG A 41 -5.84 -12.99 -11.23
CA ARG A 41 -6.66 -12.59 -12.39
C ARG A 41 -8.11 -13.01 -12.23
N GLU A 42 -8.35 -14.00 -11.38
CA GLU A 42 -9.65 -14.57 -11.10
C GLU A 42 -10.46 -13.62 -10.23
N CYS A 43 -11.78 -13.58 -10.44
CA CYS A 43 -12.70 -12.88 -9.55
C CYS A 43 -12.82 -13.69 -8.25
N LEU A 44 -12.05 -13.33 -7.22
CA LEU A 44 -12.08 -14.02 -5.92
C LEU A 44 -13.16 -13.46 -4.96
N GLY A 45 -13.97 -12.51 -5.43
CA GLY A 45 -15.13 -12.01 -4.70
C GLY A 45 -16.42 -12.76 -5.05
N SER A 46 -17.47 -12.54 -4.26
CA SER A 46 -18.78 -13.18 -4.40
C SER A 46 -19.57 -12.73 -5.65
N VAL A 47 -19.12 -11.65 -6.29
CA VAL A 47 -19.83 -11.00 -7.40
C VAL A 47 -18.88 -10.88 -8.59
N PRO A 48 -19.32 -11.24 -9.82
CA PRO A 48 -18.55 -10.98 -11.02
C PRO A 48 -18.28 -9.48 -11.21
N CYS A 49 -17.08 -9.12 -11.66
CA CYS A 49 -16.76 -7.74 -11.99
C CYS A 49 -16.64 -7.52 -13.50
N ARG A 50 -16.54 -6.25 -13.92
CA ARG A 50 -16.43 -5.86 -15.34
C ARG A 50 -15.20 -6.42 -16.07
N PHE A 51 -14.25 -6.96 -15.33
CA PHE A 51 -13.04 -7.57 -15.88
C PHE A 51 -13.25 -9.04 -16.22
N GLY A 52 -14.03 -9.79 -15.44
CA GLY A 52 -14.34 -11.20 -15.74
C GLY A 52 -13.06 -12.02 -15.98
N GLN A 53 -12.92 -12.63 -17.17
CA GLN A 53 -11.70 -13.35 -17.59
C GLN A 53 -10.76 -12.51 -18.48
N ARG A 54 -10.93 -11.18 -18.49
CA ARG A 54 -9.99 -10.29 -19.18
C ARG A 54 -8.77 -10.21 -18.29
N ASN A 55 -7.62 -10.66 -18.81
CA ASN A 55 -6.32 -10.84 -18.14
C ASN A 55 -5.81 -9.62 -17.33
N PHE A 56 -6.49 -9.23 -16.26
CA PHE A 56 -6.17 -8.12 -15.37
C PHE A 56 -5.98 -8.64 -13.96
N LEU A 57 -4.97 -8.12 -13.24
CA LEU A 57 -4.72 -8.45 -11.84
C LEU A 57 -5.64 -7.57 -10.97
N HIS A 58 -6.77 -8.13 -10.56
CA HIS A 58 -7.83 -7.37 -9.90
C HIS A 58 -8.35 -8.01 -8.61
N SER A 59 -7.75 -9.11 -8.17
CA SER A 59 -8.00 -9.68 -6.85
C SER A 59 -6.68 -9.78 -6.10
N ALA A 60 -6.71 -9.58 -4.80
CA ALA A 60 -5.56 -9.77 -3.93
C ALA A 60 -5.95 -10.60 -2.70
N VAL A 61 -5.16 -11.61 -2.39
CA VAL A 61 -5.23 -12.38 -1.15
C VAL A 61 -4.13 -11.87 -0.24
N ILE A 62 -4.49 -11.45 0.97
CA ILE A 62 -3.60 -10.89 1.96
C ILE A 62 -3.69 -11.73 3.23
N SER A 63 -2.56 -12.24 3.70
CA SER A 63 -2.47 -13.05 4.92
C SER A 63 -1.73 -12.27 6.00
N GLY A 64 -2.41 -11.99 7.10
CA GLY A 64 -1.84 -11.35 8.27
C GLY A 64 -2.01 -12.19 9.55
N PRO A 65 -1.40 -11.76 10.66
CA PRO A 65 -0.59 -10.54 10.76
C PRO A 65 0.82 -10.75 10.17
N THR A 66 1.39 -9.69 9.60
CA THR A 66 2.76 -9.66 9.09
C THR A 66 3.49 -8.42 9.60
N GLN A 67 4.60 -8.63 10.31
CA GLN A 67 5.50 -7.54 10.71
C GLN A 67 6.22 -7.00 9.47
N LEU A 68 5.83 -5.81 9.02
CA LEU A 68 6.52 -5.13 7.94
C LEU A 68 7.92 -4.69 8.40
N LYS A 69 8.89 -4.71 7.48
CA LYS A 69 10.27 -4.29 7.71
C LYS A 69 10.58 -3.03 6.91
N GLY A 70 11.43 -2.18 7.48
CA GLY A 70 11.92 -0.97 6.83
C GLY A 70 12.55 -1.28 5.48
N ALA A 71 12.26 -0.44 4.48
CA ALA A 71 12.76 -0.59 3.13
C ALA A 71 12.90 0.76 2.42
N ASP A 72 13.70 0.78 1.36
CA ASP A 72 13.72 1.89 0.41
C ASP A 72 12.53 1.73 -0.56
N ILE A 73 11.63 2.71 -0.55
CA ILE A 73 10.39 2.69 -1.34
C ILE A 73 10.19 4.03 -2.06
N ASP A 74 9.74 3.93 -3.31
CA ASP A 74 9.37 5.07 -4.13
C ASP A 74 7.86 5.21 -4.22
N VAL A 75 7.36 6.44 -4.18
CA VAL A 75 5.93 6.78 -4.27
C VAL A 75 5.59 7.11 -5.73
N PRO A 76 4.97 6.17 -6.50
CA PRO A 76 4.78 6.36 -7.93
C PRO A 76 3.54 7.21 -8.27
N ASP A 77 2.56 7.24 -7.37
CA ASP A 77 1.28 7.91 -7.58
C ASP A 77 0.66 8.33 -6.24
N LEU A 78 -0.40 9.14 -6.30
CA LEU A 78 -1.06 9.71 -5.11
C LEU A 78 -1.68 8.64 -4.18
N ARG A 79 -2.40 7.64 -4.74
CA ARG A 79 -3.22 6.70 -3.95
C ARG A 79 -2.42 5.48 -3.50
N GLY A 80 -1.64 4.90 -4.41
CA GLY A 80 -0.68 3.85 -4.13
C GLY A 80 0.42 4.36 -3.20
N GLY A 81 0.96 5.54 -3.50
CA GLY A 81 2.01 6.19 -2.71
C GLY A 81 1.64 6.45 -1.26
N PHE A 82 0.40 6.88 -1.01
CA PHE A 82 -0.06 7.02 0.37
C PHE A 82 -0.04 5.69 1.13
N SER A 83 -0.28 4.56 0.45
CA SER A 83 -0.18 3.23 1.08
C SER A 83 1.27 2.86 1.40
N HIS A 84 2.23 3.22 0.55
CA HIS A 84 3.66 3.01 0.82
C HIS A 84 4.11 3.74 2.08
N LEU A 85 3.68 4.99 2.23
CA LEU A 85 4.01 5.75 3.42
C LEU A 85 3.41 5.17 4.70
N ILE A 86 2.12 4.80 4.69
CA ILE A 86 1.50 4.17 5.86
C ILE A 86 2.20 2.84 6.19
N ALA A 87 2.63 2.09 5.18
CA ALA A 87 3.42 0.88 5.38
C ALA A 87 4.79 1.17 6.01
N ALA A 88 5.47 2.24 5.57
CA ALA A 88 6.74 2.69 6.16
C ALA A 88 6.60 3.03 7.65
N LEU A 89 5.52 3.74 8.02
CA LEU A 89 5.22 4.08 9.42
C LEU A 89 4.84 2.87 10.27
N ALA A 90 4.24 1.83 9.67
CA ALA A 90 3.88 0.60 10.37
C ALA A 90 5.04 -0.42 10.46
N ALA A 91 6.14 -0.18 9.75
CA ALA A 91 7.25 -1.11 9.66
C ALA A 91 8.18 -1.03 10.88
N SER A 92 8.82 -2.16 11.20
CA SER A 92 9.94 -2.18 12.13
C SER A 92 11.22 -1.71 11.44
N GLY A 93 11.98 -0.84 12.09
CA GLY A 93 13.20 -0.25 11.54
C GLY A 93 12.92 1.01 10.71
N THR A 94 13.91 1.47 9.96
CA THR A 94 13.82 2.71 9.20
C THR A 94 13.49 2.43 7.74
N SER A 95 12.47 3.10 7.20
CA SER A 95 12.18 3.13 5.76
C SER A 95 12.67 4.45 5.16
N ARG A 96 13.18 4.41 3.92
CA ARG A 96 13.46 5.62 3.14
C ARG A 96 12.40 5.77 2.07
N VAL A 97 11.66 6.87 2.10
CA VAL A 97 10.57 7.13 1.15
C VAL A 97 10.97 8.25 0.19
N THR A 98 10.95 7.99 -1.12
CA THR A 98 11.19 8.99 -2.17
C THR A 98 9.89 9.35 -2.90
N GLY A 99 9.86 10.50 -3.57
CA GLY A 99 8.69 10.93 -4.36
C GLY A 99 7.50 11.45 -3.53
N ILE A 100 7.73 11.81 -2.27
CA ILE A 100 6.66 12.18 -1.32
C ILE A 100 5.83 13.39 -1.76
N ASP A 101 6.40 14.28 -2.58
CA ASP A 101 5.71 15.49 -3.09
C ASP A 101 4.44 15.17 -3.87
N VAL A 102 4.34 13.97 -4.46
CA VAL A 102 3.13 13.52 -5.16
C VAL A 102 1.93 13.44 -4.20
N ILE A 103 2.16 13.16 -2.91
CA ILE A 103 1.11 13.06 -1.89
C ILE A 103 0.46 14.43 -1.62
N ASN A 104 1.23 15.53 -1.69
CA ASN A 104 0.73 16.89 -1.46
C ASN A 104 -0.39 17.29 -2.45
N ARG A 105 -0.50 16.62 -3.60
CA ARG A 105 -1.55 16.87 -4.59
C ARG A 105 -2.96 16.44 -4.13
N GLY A 106 -3.06 15.61 -3.10
CA GLY A 106 -4.34 15.11 -2.60
C GLY A 106 -4.49 15.09 -1.08
N TYR A 107 -3.42 15.36 -0.34
CA TYR A 107 -3.44 15.43 1.12
C TYR A 107 -2.79 16.73 1.58
N GLU A 108 -3.64 17.71 1.88
CA GLU A 108 -3.21 19.00 2.40
C GLU A 108 -2.56 18.86 3.78
N ARG A 109 -1.44 19.56 4.00
CA ARG A 109 -0.73 19.67 5.29
C ARG A 109 -0.48 18.31 5.92
N PHE A 110 -0.08 17.36 5.07
CA PHE A 110 0.04 15.98 5.47
C PHE A 110 1.16 15.76 6.50
N THR A 111 2.31 16.41 6.30
CA THR A 111 3.44 16.39 7.25
C THR A 111 3.03 16.91 8.62
N GLU A 112 2.35 18.05 8.69
CA GLU A 112 1.83 18.62 9.95
C GLU A 112 0.87 17.66 10.67
N LYS A 113 0.05 16.92 9.91
CA LYS A 113 -0.85 15.91 10.47
C LYS A 113 -0.09 14.69 11.01
N LEU A 114 1.00 14.27 10.36
CA LEU A 114 1.86 13.23 10.88
C LEU A 114 2.54 13.65 12.18
N ASP A 115 3.10 14.86 12.21
CA ASP A 115 3.69 15.44 13.43
C ASP A 115 2.66 15.49 14.56
N GLY A 116 1.45 15.98 14.25
CA GLY A 116 0.34 16.06 15.22
C GLY A 116 -0.14 14.69 15.73
N LEU A 117 0.16 13.61 15.02
CA LEU A 117 -0.12 12.23 15.44
C LEU A 117 1.09 11.57 16.15
N GLY A 118 2.23 12.26 16.26
CA GLY A 118 3.45 11.75 16.87
C GLY A 118 4.17 10.71 16.01
N ALA A 119 4.05 10.79 14.69
CA ALA A 119 4.83 9.95 13.78
C ALA A 119 6.33 10.29 13.88
N ASP A 120 7.18 9.27 13.88
CA ASP A 120 8.64 9.42 13.87
C ASP A 120 9.17 9.44 12.43
N PHE A 121 9.56 10.61 11.94
CA PHE A 121 10.13 10.78 10.61
C PHE A 121 11.00 12.04 10.52
N ASP A 122 11.95 12.02 9.58
CA ASP A 122 12.75 13.17 9.18
C ASP A 122 12.63 13.41 7.67
N VAL A 123 12.56 14.68 7.26
CA VAL A 123 12.56 15.07 5.85
C VAL A 123 13.96 15.54 5.46
N THR A 124 14.68 14.71 4.70
CA THR A 124 15.97 15.09 4.11
C THR A 124 15.79 15.58 2.68
N LEU A 125 16.18 16.83 2.43
CA LEU A 125 16.27 17.37 1.07
C LEU A 125 17.53 16.81 0.40
N THR A 126 17.36 15.93 -0.59
CA THR A 126 18.46 15.54 -1.48
C THR A 126 18.76 16.73 -2.39
N LYS A 127 19.95 17.34 -2.22
CA LYS A 127 20.50 18.36 -3.14
C LYS A 127 20.80 17.76 -4.50
#